data_AF-A0A9D6LVY5-F1
#
_entry.id   AF-A0A9D6LVY5-F1
#
_cell.length_a   1.000
_cell.length_b   1.000
_cell.length_c   1.000
_cell.angle_alpha   90.00
_cell.angle_beta   90.00
_cell.angle_gamma   90.00
#
_symmetry.space_group_name_H-M   'P 1'
#
loop_
_entity.id
_entity.type
_entity.pdbx_description
1 polymer ?
#
loop_
_entity_poly.entity_id
_entity_poly.type
_entity_poly.pdbx_seq_one_letter_code
_entity_poly.pdbx_strand_id
1 'polypeptide(L)'
;MKLLAKLFERGLAEETERQRLGRLGEDAAYRHLRKLGYTMVARNYRARDGRGEVDLIGWDGQKLAFIEVKTRITGDFGAPEEAIDSQKRLNILGAAAVYLRRAGLGWSCARFDTVSVIWQNPVRIEVHKDAFSPRSAAARRR
;
A
#
# COMPACT_ATOMS: atom_id res chain seq x y z
N MET A 1 -13.78 24.14 -32.87
CA MET A 1 -13.26 22.76 -33.09
C MET A 1 -11.90 22.47 -32.43
N LYS A 2 -10.96 23.41 -32.28
CA LYS A 2 -9.65 23.13 -31.61
C LYS A 2 -9.69 22.94 -30.08
N LEU A 3 -10.79 23.32 -29.40
CA LEU A 3 -10.93 23.17 -27.96
C LEU A 3 -11.42 21.77 -27.53
N LEU A 4 -12.23 21.11 -28.37
CA LEU A 4 -12.72 19.74 -28.17
C LEU A 4 -11.62 18.69 -28.37
N ALA A 5 -10.68 18.92 -29.30
CA ALA A 5 -9.50 18.05 -29.48
C ALA A 5 -8.55 18.11 -28.26
N LYS A 6 -8.32 19.30 -27.68
CA LYS A 6 -7.54 19.44 -26.44
C LYS A 6 -8.20 18.81 -25.21
N LEU A 7 -9.53 18.67 -25.20
CA LEU A 7 -10.27 17.96 -24.15
C LEU A 7 -10.22 16.44 -24.35
N PHE A 8 -10.12 15.96 -25.60
CA PHE A 8 -9.93 14.54 -25.92
C PHE A 8 -8.50 14.06 -25.61
N GLU A 9 -7.48 14.87 -25.92
CA GLU A 9 -6.08 14.57 -25.58
C GLU A 9 -5.79 14.64 -24.07
N ARG A 10 -6.56 15.42 -23.30
CA ARG A 10 -6.44 15.48 -21.83
C ARG A 10 -7.08 14.28 -21.11
N GLY A 11 -7.79 13.41 -21.83
CA GLY A 11 -8.58 12.32 -21.26
C GLY A 11 -8.02 10.91 -21.44
N LEU A 12 -6.90 10.73 -22.15
CA LEU A 12 -6.33 9.41 -22.44
C LEU A 12 -4.80 9.45 -22.27
N ALA A 13 -4.33 9.64 -21.04
CA ALA A 13 -2.96 9.22 -20.74
C ALA A 13 -2.96 7.69 -20.72
N GLU A 14 -2.35 7.05 -21.72
CA GLU A 14 -2.21 5.59 -21.72
C GLU A 14 -1.52 5.13 -20.44
N GLU A 15 -2.11 4.12 -19.77
CA GLU A 15 -1.54 3.51 -18.56
C GLU A 15 -0.15 2.95 -18.91
N THR A 16 0.89 3.44 -18.24
CA THR A 16 2.25 2.91 -18.43
C THR A 16 2.29 1.43 -18.02
N GLU A 17 3.18 0.65 -18.62
CA GLU A 17 3.36 -0.76 -18.24
C GLU A 17 3.66 -0.92 -16.75
N ARG A 18 4.37 0.05 -16.15
CA ARG A 18 4.66 0.08 -14.72
C ARG A 18 3.40 0.29 -13.88
N GLN A 19 2.51 1.18 -14.27
CA GLN A 19 1.22 1.39 -13.58
C GLN A 19 0.34 0.15 -13.69
N ARG A 20 0.27 -0.44 -14.90
CA ARG A 20 -0.46 -1.69 -15.13
C ARG A 20 0.07 -2.83 -14.26
N LEU A 21 1.39 -2.98 -14.19
CA LEU A 21 2.05 -3.99 -13.34
C LEU A 21 1.76 -3.73 -11.85
N GLY A 22 1.82 -2.47 -11.41
CA GLY A 22 1.45 -2.07 -10.04
C GLY A 22 0.03 -2.55 -9.69
N ARG A 23 -0.95 -2.21 -10.52
CA ARG A 23 -2.36 -2.62 -10.35
C ARG A 23 -2.54 -4.13 -10.34
N LEU A 24 -1.85 -4.85 -11.22
CA LEU A 24 -1.88 -6.31 -11.25
C LEU A 24 -1.32 -6.92 -9.95
N GLY A 25 -0.26 -6.34 -9.40
CA GLY A 25 0.30 -6.76 -8.13
C GLY A 25 -0.61 -6.44 -6.93
N GLU A 26 -1.24 -5.27 -6.89
CA GLU A 26 -2.27 -4.94 -5.89
C GLU A 26 -3.44 -5.94 -5.91
N ASP A 27 -3.91 -6.31 -7.11
CA ASP A 27 -4.96 -7.32 -7.28
C ASP A 27 -4.51 -8.70 -6.78
N ALA A 28 -3.28 -9.10 -7.08
CA ALA A 28 -2.72 -10.37 -6.61
C ALA A 28 -2.54 -10.40 -5.09
N ALA A 29 -2.01 -9.32 -4.51
CA ALA A 29 -1.86 -9.14 -3.07
C ALA A 29 -3.21 -9.20 -2.36
N TYR A 30 -4.22 -8.46 -2.86
CA TYR A 30 -5.58 -8.49 -2.32
C TYR A 30 -6.16 -9.92 -2.28
N ARG A 31 -6.04 -10.67 -3.38
CA ARG A 31 -6.54 -12.07 -3.44
C ARG A 31 -5.76 -12.98 -2.50
N HIS A 32 -4.45 -12.80 -2.41
CA HIS A 32 -3.59 -13.60 -1.54
C HIS A 32 -3.91 -13.37 -0.06
N LEU A 33 -4.02 -12.12 0.37
CA LEU A 33 -4.39 -11.76 1.75
C LEU A 33 -5.75 -12.33 2.15
N ARG A 34 -6.74 -12.30 1.24
CA ARG A 34 -8.04 -12.95 1.49
C ARG A 34 -7.91 -14.46 1.70
N LYS A 35 -7.05 -15.15 0.94
CA LYS A 35 -6.77 -16.58 1.14
C LYS A 35 -6.09 -16.85 2.48
N LEU A 36 -5.30 -15.90 2.98
CA LEU A 36 -4.69 -15.96 4.32
C LEU A 36 -5.67 -15.59 5.45
N GLY A 37 -6.94 -15.31 5.15
CA GLY A 37 -7.97 -15.02 6.15
C GLY A 37 -8.19 -13.53 6.45
N TYR A 38 -7.57 -12.62 5.71
CA TYR A 38 -7.80 -11.18 5.92
C TYR A 38 -9.21 -10.79 5.46
N THR A 39 -9.91 -10.02 6.29
CA THR A 39 -11.13 -9.31 5.88
C THR A 39 -10.75 -7.94 5.32
N MET A 40 -10.66 -7.85 3.99
CA MET A 40 -10.27 -6.61 3.31
C MET A 40 -11.40 -5.57 3.35
N VAL A 41 -11.10 -4.36 3.82
CA VAL A 41 -12.09 -3.28 4.05
C VAL A 41 -11.86 -2.05 3.17
N ALA A 42 -10.66 -1.87 2.62
CA ALA A 42 -10.39 -0.83 1.63
C ALA A 42 -9.28 -1.22 0.65
N ARG A 43 -9.32 -0.60 -0.53
CA ARG A 43 -8.27 -0.61 -1.55
C ARG A 43 -8.02 0.82 -2.00
N ASN A 44 -6.80 1.16 -2.35
CA ASN A 44 -6.36 2.46 -2.85
C ASN A 44 -6.94 3.62 -2.04
N TYR A 45 -6.87 3.49 -0.71
CA TYR A 45 -7.45 4.44 0.24
C TYR A 45 -6.65 5.73 0.22
N ARG A 46 -7.33 6.86 0.00
CA ARG A 46 -6.76 8.20 0.10
C ARG A 46 -7.44 8.98 1.22
N ALA A 47 -6.64 9.57 2.10
CA ALA A 47 -7.17 10.45 3.14
C ALA A 47 -7.83 11.67 2.50
N ARG A 48 -9.06 12.00 2.92
CA ARG A 48 -9.83 13.11 2.32
C ARG A 48 -9.18 14.50 2.49
N ASP A 49 -8.27 14.64 3.44
CA ASP A 49 -7.53 15.88 3.70
C ASP A 49 -6.12 15.86 3.07
N GLY A 50 -5.84 14.90 2.19
CA GLY A 50 -4.58 14.83 1.45
C GLY A 50 -3.39 14.30 2.26
N ARG A 51 -3.59 13.86 3.51
CA ARG A 51 -2.48 13.41 4.40
C ARG A 51 -1.77 12.12 3.97
N GLY A 52 -2.24 11.45 2.91
CA GLY A 52 -1.57 10.29 2.35
C GLY A 52 -2.52 9.23 1.81
N GLU A 53 -1.94 8.09 1.48
CA GLU A 53 -2.62 6.95 0.87
C GLU A 53 -2.13 5.62 1.44
N VAL A 54 -2.95 4.58 1.28
CA VAL A 54 -2.63 3.17 1.62
C VAL A 54 -3.23 2.28 0.54
N ASP A 55 -2.43 1.37 -0.01
CA ASP A 55 -2.87 0.48 -1.10
C ASP A 55 -3.97 -0.46 -0.65
N LEU A 56 -3.82 -1.11 0.51
CA LEU A 56 -4.81 -2.05 1.04
C LEU A 56 -5.01 -1.86 2.55
N ILE A 57 -6.25 -2.01 3.00
CA ILE A 57 -6.59 -2.05 4.43
C ILE A 57 -7.43 -3.29 4.70
N GLY A 58 -7.06 -4.07 5.71
CA GLY A 58 -7.77 -5.30 6.04
C GLY A 58 -7.58 -5.74 7.49
N TRP A 59 -8.57 -6.46 8.03
CA TRP A 59 -8.49 -7.07 9.35
C TRP A 59 -7.79 -8.43 9.27
N ASP A 60 -6.77 -8.61 10.09
CA ASP A 60 -6.10 -9.88 10.41
C ASP A 60 -6.34 -10.17 11.90
N GLY A 61 -7.38 -10.96 12.18
CA GLY A 61 -7.91 -11.12 13.53
C GLY A 61 -8.33 -9.77 14.13
N GLN A 62 -7.70 -9.38 15.24
CA GLN A 62 -7.98 -8.12 15.94
C GLN A 62 -7.12 -6.94 15.45
N LYS A 63 -6.29 -7.15 14.43
CA LYS A 63 -5.39 -6.11 13.89
C LYS A 63 -5.93 -5.58 12.58
N LEU A 64 -6.08 -4.26 12.50
CA LEU A 64 -6.32 -3.54 11.26
C LEU A 64 -4.98 -3.25 10.59
N ALA A 65 -4.65 -4.04 9.59
CA ALA A 65 -3.43 -3.91 8.81
C ALA A 65 -3.59 -2.80 7.75
N PHE A 66 -2.66 -1.85 7.75
CA PHE A 66 -2.43 -0.87 6.70
C PHE A 66 -1.25 -1.35 5.86
N ILE A 67 -1.51 -1.65 4.59
CA ILE A 67 -0.63 -2.50 3.79
C ILE A 67 -0.18 -1.74 2.55
N GLU A 68 1.14 -1.67 2.36
CA GLU A 68 1.78 -1.22 1.12
C GLU A 68 2.11 -2.43 0.24
N VAL A 69 1.81 -2.36 -1.06
CA VAL A 69 2.10 -3.41 -2.04
C VAL A 69 3.28 -2.99 -2.93
N LYS A 70 4.29 -3.84 -3.02
CA LYS A 70 5.47 -3.63 -3.87
C LYS A 70 5.54 -4.69 -4.96
N THR A 71 5.28 -4.31 -6.21
CA THR A 71 5.35 -5.21 -7.36
C THR A 71 6.68 -5.08 -8.11
N ARG A 72 7.32 -6.20 -8.43
CA ARG A 72 8.59 -6.26 -9.18
C ARG A 72 8.61 -7.43 -10.16
N ILE A 73 9.42 -7.35 -11.22
CA ILE A 73 9.56 -8.41 -12.25
C ILE A 73 10.68 -9.40 -11.89
N THR A 74 11.79 -8.91 -11.30
CA THR A 74 12.94 -9.75 -10.94
C THR A 74 12.95 -10.06 -9.44
N GLY A 75 13.56 -11.20 -9.09
CA GLY A 75 13.67 -11.71 -7.72
C GLY A 75 14.92 -11.24 -6.98
N ASP A 76 15.70 -10.32 -7.57
CA ASP A 76 16.86 -9.74 -6.92
C ASP A 76 16.39 -8.80 -5.81
N PHE A 77 16.29 -9.35 -4.61
CA PHE A 77 16.31 -8.60 -3.38
C PHE A 77 17.72 -8.01 -3.22
N GLY A 78 17.96 -6.87 -3.89
CA GLY A 78 19.13 -6.06 -3.62
C GLY A 78 18.94 -5.27 -2.33
N ALA A 79 19.63 -5.70 -1.27
CA ALA A 79 20.00 -4.95 -0.07
C ALA A 79 18.91 -4.51 0.95
N PRO A 80 19.29 -4.16 2.20
CA PRO A 80 18.43 -3.86 3.38
C PRO A 80 17.46 -2.67 3.23
N GLU A 81 17.31 -2.16 2.01
CA GLU A 81 16.54 -0.97 1.62
C GLU A 81 15.08 -1.31 1.29
N GLU A 82 14.64 -2.55 1.56
CA GLU A 82 13.23 -2.97 1.55
C GLU A 82 12.35 -2.21 2.54
N ALA A 83 12.98 -1.50 3.49
CA ALA A 83 12.33 -0.52 4.33
C ALA A 83 11.46 0.41 3.48
N ILE A 84 10.17 0.54 3.85
CA ILE A 84 9.34 1.64 3.37
C ILE A 84 10.12 2.94 3.60
N ASP A 85 10.30 3.75 2.56
CA ASP A 85 11.02 5.01 2.67
C ASP A 85 10.33 5.94 3.69
N SER A 86 11.08 6.90 4.24
CA SER A 86 10.56 7.77 5.29
C SER A 86 9.32 8.55 4.86
N GLN A 87 9.23 8.96 3.59
CA GLN A 87 8.09 9.71 3.05
C GLN A 87 6.85 8.82 2.94
N LYS A 88 7.00 7.60 2.43
CA LYS A 88 5.94 6.62 2.30
C LYS A 88 5.44 6.18 3.68
N ARG A 89 6.33 6.02 4.67
CA ARG A 89 5.92 5.79 6.08
C ARG A 89 5.04 6.92 6.58
N LEU A 90 5.46 8.18 6.38
CA LEU A 90 4.66 9.34 6.80
C LEU A 90 3.30 9.40 6.10
N ASN A 91 3.24 9.10 4.80
CA ASN A 91 1.99 9.07 4.04
C ASN A 91 1.03 7.99 4.57
N ILE A 92 1.54 6.77 4.81
CA ILE A 92 0.74 5.67 5.35
C ILE A 92 0.27 6.00 6.77
N LEU A 93 1.14 6.55 7.63
CA LEU A 93 0.76 6.97 8.98
C LEU A 93 -0.30 8.09 8.97
N GLY A 94 -0.17 9.05 8.07
CA GLY A 94 -1.15 10.13 7.86
C GLY A 94 -2.51 9.59 7.45
N ALA A 95 -2.53 8.67 6.48
CA ALA A 95 -3.75 8.00 6.05
C ALA A 95 -4.37 7.12 7.13
N ALA A 96 -3.55 6.34 7.85
CA ALA A 96 -4.00 5.52 8.97
C ALA A 96 -4.63 6.37 10.08
N ALA A 97 -4.03 7.51 10.43
CA ALA A 97 -4.58 8.42 11.43
C ALA A 97 -5.98 8.93 11.05
N VAL A 98 -6.20 9.23 9.77
CA VAL A 98 -7.50 9.69 9.25
C VAL A 98 -8.51 8.55 9.21
N TYR A 99 -8.10 7.35 8.81
CA TYR A 99 -8.95 6.17 8.78
C TYR A 99 -9.40 5.78 10.20
N LEU A 100 -8.46 5.62 11.13
CA LEU A 100 -8.73 5.22 12.51
C LEU A 100 -9.68 6.18 13.21
N ARG A 101 -9.44 7.50 13.08
CA ARG A 101 -10.32 8.53 13.64
C ARG A 101 -11.75 8.43 13.12
N ARG A 102 -11.92 8.16 11.81
CA ARG A 102 -13.25 7.99 11.21
C ARG A 102 -13.95 6.71 11.65
N ALA A 103 -13.18 5.64 11.84
CA ALA A 103 -13.70 4.34 12.25
C ALA A 103 -13.94 4.25 13.78
N GLY A 104 -13.57 5.27 14.56
CA GLY A 104 -13.65 5.22 16.03
C GLY A 104 -12.65 4.23 16.64
N LEU A 105 -11.53 3.97 15.96
CA LEU A 105 -10.53 2.97 16.35
C LEU A 105 -9.27 3.63 16.92
N GLY A 106 -8.62 2.93 17.85
CA GLY A 106 -7.35 3.35 18.44
C GLY A 106 -6.13 2.80 17.71
N TRP A 107 -4.97 3.44 17.89
CA TRP A 107 -3.70 2.96 17.30
C TRP A 107 -3.27 1.57 17.77
N SER A 108 -3.79 1.06 18.89
CA SER A 108 -3.50 -0.28 19.40
C SER A 108 -4.00 -1.41 18.49
N CYS A 109 -5.02 -1.15 17.67
CA CYS A 109 -5.49 -2.11 16.66
C CYS A 109 -4.72 -1.99 15.34
N ALA A 110 -3.98 -0.92 15.10
CA ALA A 110 -3.26 -0.72 13.84
C ALA A 110 -2.01 -1.60 13.76
N ARG A 111 -1.76 -2.15 12.57
CA ARG A 111 -0.50 -2.80 12.17
C ARG A 111 -0.10 -2.29 10.79
N PHE A 112 1.19 -2.22 10.51
CA PHE A 112 1.70 -1.76 9.23
C PHE A 112 2.47 -2.89 8.56
N ASP A 113 1.94 -3.38 7.44
CA ASP A 113 2.47 -4.53 6.73
C ASP A 113 3.00 -4.11 5.36
N THR A 114 3.90 -4.90 4.79
CA THR A 114 4.24 -4.84 3.36
C THR A 114 3.88 -6.15 2.68
N VAL A 115 3.48 -6.08 1.42
CA VAL A 115 3.33 -7.25 0.55
C VAL A 115 4.24 -7.10 -0.66
N SER A 116 5.18 -8.02 -0.80
CA SER A 116 6.05 -8.11 -1.96
C SER A 116 5.44 -9.05 -2.99
N VAL A 117 5.23 -8.56 -4.22
CA VAL A 117 4.72 -9.35 -5.34
C VAL A 117 5.80 -9.44 -6.41
N ILE A 118 6.38 -10.63 -6.56
CA ILE A 118 7.36 -10.95 -7.59
C ILE A 118 6.60 -11.55 -8.78
N TRP A 119 6.44 -10.75 -9.83
CA TRP A 119 5.67 -11.03 -11.03
C TRP A 119 6.44 -11.94 -12.01
N GLN A 120 6.76 -13.14 -11.52
CA GLN A 120 7.38 -14.24 -12.27
C GLN A 120 6.36 -15.36 -12.49
N ASN A 121 6.80 -16.44 -13.14
CA ASN A 121 6.02 -17.67 -13.23
C ASN A 121 6.71 -18.80 -12.46
N PRO A 122 6.16 -19.27 -11.33
CA PRO A 122 4.91 -18.79 -10.69
C PRO A 122 5.07 -17.42 -10.02
N VAL A 123 3.96 -16.69 -9.88
CA VAL A 123 3.93 -15.42 -9.13
C VAL A 123 4.19 -15.73 -7.67
N ARG A 124 5.18 -15.07 -7.07
CA ARG A 124 5.52 -15.23 -5.65
C ARG A 124 5.02 -14.03 -4.87
N ILE A 125 4.37 -14.29 -3.74
CA ILE A 125 3.80 -13.25 -2.88
C ILE A 125 4.27 -13.52 -1.46
N GLU A 126 4.83 -12.51 -0.82
CA GLU A 126 5.32 -12.56 0.55
C GLU A 126 4.69 -11.44 1.37
N VAL A 127 4.24 -11.77 2.58
CA VAL A 127 3.63 -10.82 3.51
C VAL A 127 4.58 -10.61 4.68
N HIS A 128 5.02 -9.36 4.87
CA HIS A 128 5.80 -8.97 6.04
C HIS A 128 4.91 -8.20 6.99
N LYS A 129 4.46 -8.88 8.04
CA LYS A 129 3.71 -8.25 9.13
C LYS A 129 4.64 -7.38 9.98
N ASP A 130 4.11 -6.30 10.54
CA ASP A 130 4.87 -5.39 11.41
C ASP A 130 6.12 -4.79 10.72
N ALA A 131 6.03 -4.55 9.41
CA ALA A 131 7.11 -4.01 8.58
C ALA A 131 7.67 -2.67 9.10
N PHE A 132 6.86 -1.89 9.82
CA PHE A 132 7.32 -0.76 10.61
C PHE A 132 6.33 -0.39 11.73
N SER A 133 6.79 0.42 12.69
CA SER A 133 5.92 1.01 13.72
C SER A 133 5.96 2.54 13.70
N PRO A 134 4.91 3.22 14.20
CA PRO A 134 4.91 4.67 14.38
C PRO A 134 6.03 5.17 15.31
N ARG A 135 6.56 4.31 16.20
CA ARG A 135 7.57 4.67 17.21
C ARG A 135 9.02 4.53 16.71
N SER A 136 9.24 3.82 15.60
CA SER A 136 10.58 3.50 15.09
C SER A 136 11.41 4.71 14.64
N ALA A 137 10.80 5.89 14.48
CA ALA A 137 11.50 7.12 14.12
C ALA A 137 12.15 7.84 15.33
N ALA A 138 11.78 7.49 16.57
CA ALA A 138 12.19 8.22 17.78
C ALA A 138 13.33 7.55 18.59
N ALA A 139 13.79 6.35 18.20
CA ALA A 139 14.73 5.57 19.01
C ALA A 139 16.23 5.81 18.72
N ARG A 140 16.60 6.73 17.81
CA ARG A 140 18.02 7.04 17.48
C ARG A 140 18.55 8.32 18.15
N ARG A 141 17.99 8.73 19.28
CA ARG A 141 18.52 9.82 20.11
C ARG A 141 18.57 9.38 21.57
N ARG A 142 19.54 8.52 21.90
CA ARG A 142 20.14 8.41 23.23
C ARG A 142 21.61 8.10 23.04
#